data_AF-A0A3C0YWN3-F1
#
_entry.id   AF-A0A3C0YWN3-F1
#
_cell.length_a   1.000
_cell.length_b   1.000
_cell.length_c   1.000
_cell.angle_alpha   90.00
_cell.angle_beta   90.00
_cell.angle_gamma   90.00
#
_symmetry.space_group_name_H-M   'P 1'
#
loop_
_entity.id
_entity.type
_entity.pdbx_description
1 polymer ?
#
loop_
_entity_poly.entity_id
_entity_poly.type
_entity_poly.pdbx_seq_one_letter_code
_entity_poly.pdbx_strand_id
1 'polypeptide(L)'
;MLDKVVDFDRGRMGPDHLDEYLRERDDRMYLEFDSSWANYFVMDRLSALFPDALFVQLIRGCYTWVESIVNHLATRTIPSDVQNFTDWWFQPERFPHTNNDRALKEAGMYSLECLLARWNVQALRPSNVIPAERLRILRTHELTESFNVIAPFLGIRSELIDGAKSHWNRGSREHHILTLVDESYLEETVTRVCGETMAQFFPEAPNVKDAFELHGRGEN
;
A
#
# COMPACT_ATOMS: atom_id res chain seq x y z
N MET A 1 9.41 -0.27 -14.74
CA MET A 1 8.72 0.86 -14.09
C MET A 1 9.36 1.23 -12.77
N LEU A 2 9.69 0.27 -11.88
CA LEU A 2 10.37 0.55 -10.60
C LEU A 2 11.68 1.33 -10.77
N ASP A 3 12.50 0.91 -11.73
CA ASP A 3 13.71 1.61 -12.19
C ASP A 3 13.45 3.07 -12.58
N LYS A 4 12.43 3.30 -13.41
CA LYS A 4 12.06 4.64 -13.90
C LYS A 4 11.58 5.55 -12.78
N VAL A 5 10.84 4.99 -11.81
CA VAL A 5 10.43 5.71 -10.60
C VAL A 5 11.65 6.22 -9.83
N VAL A 6 12.62 5.34 -9.58
CA VAL A 6 13.86 5.70 -8.85
C VAL A 6 14.70 6.70 -9.64
N ASP A 7 14.79 6.54 -10.96
CA ASP A 7 15.52 7.49 -11.81
C ASP A 7 14.88 8.87 -11.86
N PHE A 8 13.54 8.93 -11.89
CA PHE A 8 12.80 10.18 -11.83
C PHE A 8 12.98 10.88 -10.48
N ASP A 9 12.83 10.16 -9.36
CA ASP A 9 13.06 10.70 -8.01
C ASP A 9 14.48 11.25 -7.84
N ARG A 10 15.49 10.57 -8.40
CA ARG A 10 16.89 10.99 -8.35
C ARG A 10 17.25 12.09 -9.37
N GLY A 11 16.29 12.57 -10.15
CA GLY A 11 16.54 13.57 -11.21
C GLY A 11 17.38 13.06 -12.38
N ARG A 12 17.57 11.73 -12.50
CA ARG A 12 18.25 11.09 -13.64
C ARG A 12 17.34 10.97 -14.86
N MET A 13 16.02 11.06 -14.65
CA MET A 13 15.00 11.11 -15.68
C MET A 13 14.22 12.40 -15.54
N GLY A 14 14.07 13.14 -16.65
CA GLY A 14 13.25 14.34 -16.70
C GLY A 14 11.75 14.02 -16.72
N PRO A 15 10.90 15.00 -16.36
CA PRO A 15 9.44 14.84 -16.35
C PRO A 15 8.87 14.40 -17.70
N ASP A 16 9.32 15.01 -18.80
CA ASP A 16 8.80 14.72 -20.14
C ASP A 16 9.11 13.27 -20.57
N HIS A 17 10.26 12.72 -20.17
CA HIS A 17 10.63 11.34 -20.48
C HIS A 17 9.80 10.33 -19.68
N LEU A 18 9.47 10.65 -18.42
CA LEU A 18 8.57 9.80 -17.65
C LEU A 18 7.16 9.83 -18.24
N ASP A 19 6.68 11.01 -18.65
CA ASP A 19 5.36 11.18 -19.26
C ASP A 19 5.24 10.45 -20.59
N GLU A 20 6.25 10.54 -21.44
CA GLU A 20 6.35 9.79 -22.70
C GLU A 20 6.30 8.28 -22.43
N TYR A 21 7.11 7.77 -21.48
CA TYR A 21 7.06 6.36 -21.10
C TYR A 21 5.67 5.91 -20.63
N LEU A 22 4.97 6.74 -19.85
CA LEU A 22 3.63 6.41 -19.35
C LEU A 22 2.59 6.38 -20.49
N ARG A 23 2.67 7.29 -21.46
CA ARG A 23 1.82 7.27 -22.66
C ARG A 23 2.12 6.06 -23.55
N GLU A 24 3.39 5.80 -23.85
CA GLU A 24 3.79 4.62 -24.64
C GLU A 24 3.35 3.31 -23.98
N ARG A 25 3.39 3.26 -22.64
CA ARG A 25 2.93 2.12 -21.86
C ARG A 25 1.43 1.90 -22.03
N ASP A 26 0.65 2.96 -21.95
CA ASP A 26 -0.80 2.95 -22.18
C ASP A 26 -1.13 2.48 -23.60
N ASP A 27 -0.55 3.13 -24.62
CA ASP A 27 -0.75 2.81 -26.04
C ASP A 27 -0.36 1.36 -26.37
N ARG A 28 0.78 0.89 -25.86
CA ARG A 28 1.28 -0.47 -26.13
C ARG A 28 0.40 -1.55 -25.52
N MET A 29 -0.19 -1.30 -24.36
CA MET A 29 -0.93 -2.31 -23.59
C MET A 29 -2.44 -2.15 -23.67
N TYR A 30 -2.95 -1.06 -24.27
CA TYR A 30 -4.36 -0.71 -24.34
C TYR A 30 -5.02 -0.80 -22.95
N LEU A 31 -4.49 -0.04 -21.99
CA LEU A 31 -4.86 -0.18 -20.58
C LEU A 31 -6.24 0.40 -20.29
N GLU A 32 -7.27 -0.45 -20.28
CA GLU A 32 -8.57 -0.11 -19.70
C GLU A 32 -8.56 -0.20 -18.17
N PHE A 33 -7.64 -1.01 -17.61
CA PHE A 33 -7.46 -1.19 -16.18
C PHE A 33 -5.99 -1.48 -15.87
N ASP A 34 -5.47 -0.88 -14.79
CA ASP A 34 -4.09 -1.05 -14.39
C ASP A 34 -3.95 -1.14 -12.86
N SER A 35 -3.54 -2.32 -12.38
CA SER A 35 -3.28 -2.59 -10.97
C SER A 35 -1.81 -2.93 -10.79
N SER A 36 -1.04 -1.94 -10.36
CA SER A 36 0.39 -2.08 -10.10
C SER A 36 0.79 -1.26 -8.89
N TRP A 37 1.58 -1.84 -7.99
CA TRP A 37 2.15 -1.09 -6.86
C TRP A 37 2.95 0.13 -7.34
N ALA A 38 3.63 -0.01 -8.48
CA ALA A 38 4.44 1.06 -9.04
C ALA A 38 3.59 2.28 -9.48
N ASN A 39 2.29 2.12 -9.76
CA ASN A 39 1.38 3.24 -10.07
C ASN A 39 1.29 4.22 -8.91
N TYR A 40 1.46 3.74 -7.68
CA TYR A 40 1.49 4.61 -6.51
C TYR A 40 2.48 5.74 -6.76
N PHE A 41 3.72 5.44 -7.10
CA PHE A 41 4.79 6.44 -7.16
C PHE A 41 4.64 7.47 -8.28
N VAL A 42 3.83 7.20 -9.29
CA VAL A 42 3.61 8.08 -10.44
C VAL A 42 2.15 8.56 -10.55
N MET A 43 1.34 8.39 -9.51
CA MET A 43 -0.11 8.64 -9.56
C MET A 43 -0.47 10.09 -9.91
N ASP A 44 0.34 11.07 -9.50
CA ASP A 44 0.18 12.49 -9.84
C ASP A 44 0.34 12.72 -11.34
N ARG A 45 1.32 12.04 -11.95
CA ARG A 45 1.56 12.05 -13.39
C ARG A 45 0.41 11.36 -14.13
N LEU A 46 0.02 10.17 -13.68
CA LEU A 46 -1.12 9.44 -14.25
C LEU A 46 -2.40 10.30 -14.21
N SER A 47 -2.65 10.98 -13.10
CA SER A 47 -3.81 11.87 -12.94
C SER A 47 -3.82 13.05 -13.90
N ALA A 48 -2.64 13.60 -14.21
CA ALA A 48 -2.47 14.73 -15.13
C ALA A 48 -2.52 14.31 -16.61
N LEU A 49 -1.90 13.18 -16.95
CA LEU A 49 -1.79 12.68 -18.32
C LEU A 49 -3.10 12.07 -18.83
N PHE A 50 -3.86 11.43 -17.94
CA PHE A 50 -5.10 10.73 -18.26
C PHE A 50 -6.24 11.39 -17.48
N PRO A 51 -6.81 12.49 -17.99
CA PRO A 51 -7.83 13.27 -17.26
C PRO A 51 -9.09 12.45 -16.95
N ASP A 52 -9.41 11.47 -17.80
CA ASP A 52 -10.58 10.60 -17.65
C ASP A 52 -10.32 9.35 -16.78
N ALA A 53 -9.07 9.13 -16.34
CA ALA A 53 -8.74 7.99 -15.49
C ALA A 53 -9.35 8.13 -14.10
N LEU A 54 -9.93 7.03 -13.61
CA LEU A 54 -10.47 6.90 -12.27
C LEU A 54 -9.55 6.05 -11.39
N PHE A 55 -9.43 6.41 -10.12
CA PHE A 55 -8.50 5.80 -9.17
C PHE A 55 -9.27 5.15 -8.03
N VAL A 56 -8.94 3.88 -7.74
CA VAL A 56 -9.40 3.16 -6.56
C VAL A 56 -8.21 2.84 -5.69
N GLN A 57 -8.17 3.42 -4.49
CA GLN A 57 -7.19 3.10 -3.45
C GLN A 57 -7.79 2.09 -2.49
N LEU A 58 -7.10 0.97 -2.30
CA LEU A 58 -7.37 0.07 -1.19
C LEU A 58 -6.49 0.45 -0.01
N ILE A 59 -7.09 0.66 1.16
CA ILE A 59 -6.39 0.93 2.41
C ILE A 59 -6.65 -0.19 3.42
N ARG A 60 -5.60 -0.66 4.08
CA ARG A 60 -5.65 -1.62 5.18
C ARG A 60 -5.17 -0.93 6.46
N GLY A 61 -5.69 -1.31 7.62
CA GLY A 61 -5.21 -0.79 8.91
C GLY A 61 -3.71 -1.06 9.11
N CYS A 62 -3.00 -0.13 9.74
CA CYS A 62 -1.53 -0.19 9.82
C CYS A 62 -1.02 -1.49 10.45
N TYR A 63 -1.67 -2.00 11.50
CA TYR A 63 -1.32 -3.26 12.16
C TYR A 63 -1.29 -4.46 11.19
N THR A 64 -2.40 -4.70 10.50
CA THR A 64 -2.55 -5.84 9.59
C THR A 64 -1.82 -5.62 8.26
N TRP A 65 -1.50 -4.37 7.91
CA TRP A 65 -0.60 -4.06 6.80
C TRP A 65 0.85 -4.39 7.14
N VAL A 66 1.33 -4.01 8.33
CA VAL A 66 2.70 -4.34 8.79
C VAL A 66 2.90 -5.85 8.82
N GLU A 67 1.96 -6.60 9.40
CA GLU A 67 2.01 -8.07 9.39
C GLU A 67 2.06 -8.63 7.96
N SER A 68 1.30 -8.04 7.03
CA SER A 68 1.32 -8.46 5.63
C SER A 68 2.67 -8.22 4.95
N ILE A 69 3.35 -7.12 5.25
CA ILE A 69 4.69 -6.84 4.72
C ILE A 69 5.70 -7.82 5.32
N VAL A 70 5.66 -8.05 6.63
CA VAL A 70 6.53 -9.04 7.29
C VAL A 70 6.39 -10.42 6.67
N ASN A 71 5.15 -10.90 6.48
CA ASN A 71 4.92 -12.20 5.83
C ASN A 71 5.39 -12.21 4.36
N HIS A 72 5.22 -11.11 3.63
CA HIS A 72 5.69 -11.02 2.25
C HIS A 72 7.21 -11.14 2.15
N LEU A 73 7.94 -10.44 3.02
CA LEU A 73 9.40 -10.45 3.07
C LEU A 73 9.94 -11.80 3.60
N ALA A 74 9.24 -12.43 4.55
CA ALA A 74 9.67 -13.70 5.15
C ALA A 74 9.53 -14.90 4.20
N THR A 75 8.51 -14.89 3.34
CA THR A 75 8.12 -16.07 2.54
C THR A 75 8.61 -16.05 1.10
N ARG A 76 9.23 -14.95 0.65
CA ARG A 76 9.61 -14.77 -0.76
C ARG A 76 11.08 -14.46 -0.91
N THR A 77 11.71 -15.09 -1.89
CA THR A 77 13.00 -14.62 -2.40
C THR A 77 12.77 -13.36 -3.21
N ILE A 78 13.34 -12.25 -2.76
CA ILE A 78 13.19 -10.94 -3.41
C ILE A 78 14.35 -10.75 -4.39
N PRO A 79 14.07 -10.57 -5.69
CA PRO A 79 15.10 -10.21 -6.67
C PRO A 79 15.84 -8.92 -6.28
N SER A 80 17.13 -8.82 -6.61
CA SER A 80 17.98 -7.71 -6.15
C SER A 80 17.49 -6.32 -6.63
N ASP A 81 16.90 -6.24 -7.82
CA ASP A 81 16.31 -5.01 -8.36
C ASP A 81 15.08 -4.58 -7.57
N VAL A 82 14.23 -5.53 -7.18
CA VAL A 82 13.09 -5.29 -6.29
C VAL A 82 13.56 -4.91 -4.89
N GLN A 83 14.61 -5.56 -4.37
CA GLN A 83 15.21 -5.21 -3.08
C GLN A 83 15.74 -3.76 -3.09
N ASN A 84 16.50 -3.37 -4.12
CA ASN A 84 17.01 -2.01 -4.28
C ASN A 84 15.89 -0.95 -4.32
N PHE A 85 14.78 -1.27 -5.02
CA PHE A 85 13.61 -0.41 -5.03
C PHE A 85 12.97 -0.30 -3.64
N THR A 86 12.87 -1.43 -2.94
CA THR A 86 12.28 -1.54 -1.62
C THR A 86 13.13 -0.76 -0.60
N ASP A 87 14.46 -0.86 -0.65
CA ASP A 87 15.37 -0.06 0.19
C ASP A 87 15.26 1.44 -0.10
N TRP A 88 15.16 1.84 -1.38
CA TRP A 88 14.90 3.23 -1.75
C TRP A 88 13.56 3.74 -1.17
N TRP A 89 12.52 2.89 -1.22
CA TRP A 89 11.21 3.25 -0.69
C TRP A 89 11.21 3.33 0.84
N PHE A 90 11.71 2.32 1.53
CA PHE A 90 11.64 2.23 2.99
C PHE A 90 12.69 3.14 3.67
N GLN A 91 13.85 3.36 3.04
CA GLN A 91 14.96 4.21 3.54
C GLN A 91 15.44 3.74 4.93
N PRO A 92 15.97 2.51 5.06
CA PRO A 92 16.37 1.93 6.34
C PRO A 92 17.41 2.78 7.11
N GLU A 93 18.22 3.58 6.42
CA GLU A 93 19.20 4.48 7.05
C GLU A 93 18.52 5.65 7.78
N ARG A 94 17.36 6.10 7.30
CA ARG A 94 16.57 7.16 7.94
C ARG A 94 15.79 6.65 9.15
N PHE A 95 15.45 5.37 9.16
CA PHE A 95 14.66 4.72 10.19
C PHE A 95 15.43 3.50 10.73
N PRO A 96 16.54 3.72 11.44
CA PRO A 96 17.33 2.62 11.97
C PRO A 96 16.53 1.82 13.01
N HIS A 97 16.83 0.53 13.10
CA HIS A 97 16.31 -0.31 14.17
C HIS A 97 16.76 0.20 15.55
N THR A 98 15.90 -0.01 16.52
CA THR A 98 16.13 0.21 17.95
C THR A 98 16.39 -1.13 18.65
N ASN A 99 16.51 -1.10 19.98
CA ASN A 99 16.56 -2.33 20.77
C ASN A 99 15.19 -3.04 20.84
N ASN A 100 14.08 -2.32 20.67
CA ASN A 100 12.74 -2.84 20.83
C ASN A 100 12.24 -3.63 19.61
N ASP A 101 12.89 -3.46 18.46
CA ASP A 101 12.62 -4.20 17.21
C ASP A 101 13.85 -4.96 16.70
N ARG A 102 14.73 -5.40 17.62
CA ARG A 102 15.90 -6.20 17.26
C ARG A 102 15.53 -7.50 16.54
N ALA A 103 14.43 -8.15 16.93
CA ALA A 103 13.99 -9.39 16.28
C ALA A 103 13.53 -9.16 14.82
N LEU A 104 13.00 -7.98 14.48
CA LEU A 104 12.75 -7.59 13.07
C LEU A 104 14.08 -7.54 12.29
N LYS A 105 15.11 -6.91 12.87
CA LYS A 105 16.45 -6.85 12.26
C LYS A 105 17.06 -8.25 12.06
N GLU A 106 16.99 -9.10 13.08
CA GLU A 106 17.50 -10.47 13.04
C GLU A 106 16.77 -11.33 11.98
N ALA A 107 15.50 -11.04 11.73
CA ALA A 107 14.70 -11.64 10.66
C ALA A 107 14.93 -11.01 9.27
N GLY A 108 15.83 -10.03 9.13
CA GLY A 108 16.10 -9.34 7.86
C GLY A 108 15.00 -8.36 7.42
N MET A 109 14.17 -7.89 8.37
CA MET A 109 13.08 -6.95 8.11
C MET A 109 13.53 -5.50 8.28
N TYR A 110 12.68 -4.56 7.83
CA TYR A 110 12.81 -3.14 8.15
C TYR A 110 12.33 -2.85 9.59
N SER A 111 12.78 -1.73 10.15
CA SER A 111 12.37 -1.29 11.50
C SER A 111 10.87 -1.02 11.55
N LEU A 112 10.28 -1.15 12.74
CA LEU A 112 8.85 -0.95 12.91
C LEU A 112 8.42 0.48 12.50
N GLU A 113 9.21 1.47 12.91
CA GLU A 113 8.95 2.88 12.58
C GLU A 113 9.04 3.12 11.07
N CYS A 114 9.98 2.49 10.38
CA CYS A 114 10.10 2.54 8.93
C CYS A 114 8.80 2.06 8.25
N LEU A 115 8.34 0.87 8.62
CA LEU A 115 7.13 0.27 8.06
C LEU A 115 5.92 1.18 8.27
N LEU A 116 5.70 1.63 9.50
CA LEU A 116 4.57 2.49 9.86
C LEU A 116 4.62 3.86 9.18
N ALA A 117 5.81 4.48 9.08
CA ALA A 117 5.96 5.74 8.38
C ALA A 117 5.59 5.63 6.89
N ARG A 118 5.95 4.50 6.24
CA ARG A 118 5.58 4.26 4.84
C ARG A 118 4.10 3.96 4.65
N TRP A 119 3.49 3.22 5.57
CA TRP A 119 2.04 3.05 5.58
C TRP A 119 1.33 4.41 5.64
N ASN A 120 1.76 5.30 6.52
CA ASN A 120 1.11 6.58 6.73
C ASN A 120 1.17 7.47 5.46
N VAL A 121 2.33 7.51 4.80
CA VAL A 121 2.50 8.19 3.51
C VAL A 121 1.65 7.52 2.41
N GLN A 122 1.56 6.19 2.41
CA GLN A 122 0.74 5.46 1.45
C GLN A 122 -0.76 5.74 1.62
N ALA A 123 -1.23 5.83 2.85
CA ALA A 123 -2.63 6.09 3.19
C ALA A 123 -3.08 7.48 2.71
N LEU A 124 -2.28 8.52 2.99
CA LEU A 124 -2.69 9.92 2.78
C LEU A 124 -2.40 10.47 1.37
N ARG A 125 -1.37 9.96 0.69
CA ARG A 125 -0.89 10.58 -0.56
C ARG A 125 -1.95 10.71 -1.66
N PRO A 126 -2.79 9.70 -1.96
CA PRO A 126 -3.75 9.80 -3.05
C PRO A 126 -4.71 10.99 -2.93
N SER A 127 -5.21 11.27 -1.72
CA SER A 127 -6.10 12.41 -1.48
C SER A 127 -5.45 13.77 -1.74
N ASN A 128 -4.12 13.85 -1.72
CA ASN A 128 -3.39 15.10 -1.94
C ASN A 128 -3.07 15.35 -3.41
N VAL A 129 -3.12 14.32 -4.26
CA VAL A 129 -2.64 14.41 -5.65
C VAL A 129 -3.66 14.02 -6.70
N ILE A 130 -4.71 13.27 -6.31
CA ILE A 130 -5.82 12.90 -7.18
C ILE A 130 -7.05 13.74 -6.83
N PRO A 131 -7.72 14.37 -7.80
CA PRO A 131 -8.99 15.05 -7.55
C PRO A 131 -10.04 14.12 -6.92
N ALA A 132 -10.76 14.61 -5.91
CA ALA A 132 -11.66 13.79 -5.09
C ALA A 132 -12.77 13.10 -5.90
N GLU A 133 -13.25 13.74 -6.96
CA GLU A 133 -14.24 13.18 -7.88
C GLU A 133 -13.73 11.96 -8.64
N ARG A 134 -12.40 11.88 -8.87
CA ARG A 134 -11.71 10.77 -9.55
C ARG A 134 -11.09 9.74 -8.61
N LEU A 135 -11.24 9.90 -7.29
CA LEU A 135 -10.68 8.99 -6.29
C LEU A 135 -11.77 8.31 -5.47
N ARG A 136 -11.67 6.98 -5.31
CA ARG A 136 -12.39 6.23 -4.27
C ARG A 136 -11.41 5.50 -3.38
N ILE A 137 -11.56 5.70 -2.08
CA ILE A 137 -10.77 5.00 -1.06
C ILE A 137 -11.69 3.97 -0.41
N LEU A 138 -11.24 2.71 -0.38
CA LEU A 138 -12.00 1.59 0.17
C LEU A 138 -11.14 0.82 1.15
N ARG A 139 -11.73 0.37 2.25
CA ARG A 139 -11.00 -0.48 3.20
C ARG A 139 -10.91 -1.88 2.63
N THR A 140 -9.72 -2.48 2.69
CA THR A 140 -9.46 -3.79 2.05
C THR A 140 -10.41 -4.88 2.54
N HIS A 141 -10.83 -4.86 3.81
CA HIS A 141 -11.76 -5.84 4.37
C HIS A 141 -13.20 -5.67 3.88
N GLU A 142 -13.54 -4.53 3.27
CA GLU A 142 -14.86 -4.21 2.72
C GLU A 142 -14.92 -4.39 1.19
N LEU A 143 -13.82 -4.81 0.55
CA LEU A 143 -13.70 -4.80 -0.91
C LEU A 143 -14.83 -5.58 -1.59
N THR A 144 -15.12 -6.79 -1.10
CA THR A 144 -16.18 -7.65 -1.64
C THR A 144 -17.56 -6.99 -1.51
N GLU A 145 -17.81 -6.32 -0.39
CA GLU A 145 -19.07 -5.61 -0.13
C GLU A 145 -19.17 -4.29 -0.90
N SER A 146 -18.04 -3.75 -1.37
CA SER A 146 -17.94 -2.45 -2.03
C SER A 146 -18.20 -2.50 -3.54
N PHE A 147 -18.53 -3.66 -4.14
CA PHE A 147 -18.76 -3.74 -5.59
C PHE A 147 -19.94 -2.90 -6.08
N ASN A 148 -20.96 -2.74 -5.25
CA ASN A 148 -22.09 -1.84 -5.49
C ASN A 148 -21.68 -0.35 -5.50
N VAL A 149 -20.52 0.00 -4.92
CA VAL A 149 -19.94 1.34 -4.97
C VAL A 149 -18.95 1.47 -6.13
N ILE A 150 -18.12 0.44 -6.34
CA ILE A 150 -17.09 0.42 -7.40
C ILE A 150 -17.73 0.43 -8.79
N ALA A 151 -18.73 -0.41 -9.04
CA ALA A 151 -19.30 -0.54 -10.39
C ALA A 151 -19.91 0.78 -10.91
N PRO A 152 -20.77 1.49 -10.16
CA PRO A 152 -21.26 2.81 -10.58
C PRO A 152 -20.15 3.85 -10.71
N PHE A 153 -19.15 3.82 -9.83
CA PHE A 153 -18.02 4.75 -9.91
C PHE A 153 -17.24 4.58 -11.22
N LEU A 154 -16.99 3.34 -11.63
CA LEU A 154 -16.30 3.02 -12.89
C LEU A 154 -17.20 3.09 -14.12
N GLY A 155 -18.51 3.32 -13.95
CA GLY A 155 -19.47 3.29 -15.05
C GLY A 155 -19.67 1.90 -15.68
N ILE A 156 -19.40 0.83 -14.93
CA ILE A 156 -19.54 -0.55 -15.39
C ILE A 156 -20.74 -1.25 -14.75
N ARG A 157 -21.14 -2.38 -15.32
CA ARG A 157 -22.14 -3.25 -14.71
C ARG A 157 -21.52 -4.10 -13.60
N SER A 158 -22.20 -4.26 -12.48
CA SER A 158 -21.74 -5.05 -11.32
C SER A 158 -21.38 -6.49 -11.68
N GLU A 159 -22.07 -7.09 -12.65
CA GLU A 159 -21.86 -8.49 -13.05
C GLU A 159 -20.52 -8.73 -13.77
N LEU A 160 -19.82 -7.66 -14.16
CA LEU A 160 -18.47 -7.74 -14.74
C LEU A 160 -17.39 -7.90 -13.66
N ILE A 161 -17.73 -7.69 -12.38
CA ILE A 161 -16.80 -7.86 -11.27
C ILE A 161 -16.86 -9.32 -10.80
N ASP A 162 -15.75 -10.04 -10.98
CA ASP A 162 -15.59 -11.40 -10.46
C ASP A 162 -15.26 -11.36 -8.97
N GLY A 163 -16.31 -11.34 -8.13
CA GLY A 163 -16.18 -11.31 -6.68
C GLY A 163 -15.42 -12.50 -6.10
N ALA A 164 -15.37 -13.65 -6.78
CA ALA A 164 -14.63 -14.82 -6.31
C ALA A 164 -13.11 -14.62 -6.38
N LYS A 165 -12.64 -13.64 -7.17
CA LYS A 165 -11.21 -13.35 -7.36
C LYS A 165 -10.73 -12.09 -6.65
N SER A 166 -11.58 -11.46 -5.83
CA SER A 166 -11.27 -10.20 -5.15
C SER A 166 -10.08 -10.28 -4.19
N HIS A 167 -9.76 -11.48 -3.70
CA HIS A 167 -8.62 -11.76 -2.81
C HIS A 167 -7.65 -12.81 -3.39
N TRP A 168 -7.51 -12.91 -4.72
CA TRP A 168 -6.67 -13.92 -5.38
C TRP A 168 -5.22 -13.94 -4.84
N ASN A 169 -4.63 -12.78 -4.56
CA ASN A 169 -3.24 -12.65 -4.11
C ASN A 169 -3.11 -12.62 -2.58
N ARG A 170 -3.80 -13.52 -1.88
CA ARG A 170 -3.72 -13.63 -0.42
C ARG A 170 -2.33 -14.11 0.00
N GLY A 171 -1.68 -13.39 0.92
CA GLY A 171 -0.38 -13.75 1.49
C GLY A 171 -0.48 -14.80 2.59
N SER A 172 0.68 -15.35 2.98
CA SER A 172 0.81 -16.18 4.20
C SER A 172 0.50 -15.36 5.45
N ARG A 173 0.12 -16.06 6.53
CA ARG A 173 -0.13 -15.52 7.88
C ARG A 173 0.66 -16.25 8.96
N GLU A 174 1.77 -16.87 8.57
CA GLU A 174 2.58 -17.71 9.46
C GLU A 174 3.38 -16.89 10.47
N HIS A 175 3.68 -15.63 10.15
CA HIS A 175 4.45 -14.73 11.00
C HIS A 175 3.56 -13.63 11.58
N HIS A 176 3.32 -13.68 12.89
CA HIS A 176 2.58 -12.63 13.58
C HIS A 176 3.50 -11.51 14.03
N ILE A 177 3.09 -10.26 13.83
CA ILE A 177 3.93 -9.11 14.19
C ILE A 177 4.30 -9.10 15.69
N LEU A 178 3.39 -9.55 16.55
CA LEU A 178 3.59 -9.64 18.00
C LEU A 178 4.60 -10.72 18.43
N THR A 179 5.10 -11.55 17.52
CA THR A 179 6.23 -12.46 17.83
C THR A 179 7.59 -11.80 17.60
N LEU A 180 7.61 -10.63 16.93
CA LEU A 180 8.83 -9.91 16.56
C LEU A 180 8.98 -8.57 17.30
N VAL A 181 7.89 -8.01 17.81
CA VAL A 181 7.90 -6.77 18.59
C VAL A 181 6.96 -6.89 19.80
N ASP A 182 7.34 -6.25 20.89
CA ASP A 182 6.47 -6.14 22.07
C ASP A 182 5.21 -5.32 21.74
N GLU A 183 4.07 -5.75 22.28
CA GLU A 183 2.77 -5.10 22.03
C GLU A 183 2.77 -3.64 22.47
N SER A 184 3.34 -3.32 23.64
CA SER A 184 3.37 -1.93 24.13
C SER A 184 4.20 -1.04 23.22
N TYR A 185 5.35 -1.54 22.74
CA TYR A 185 6.19 -0.81 21.79
C TYR A 185 5.48 -0.60 20.44
N LEU A 186 4.72 -1.60 19.97
CA LEU A 186 3.91 -1.50 18.76
C LEU A 186 2.85 -0.40 18.89
N GLU A 187 2.05 -0.44 19.96
CA GLU A 187 0.98 0.53 20.23
C GLU A 187 1.50 1.96 20.39
N GLU A 188 2.60 2.14 21.14
CA GLU A 188 3.24 3.45 21.30
C GLU A 188 3.74 4.00 19.97
N THR A 189 4.35 3.15 19.14
CA THR A 189 4.86 3.56 17.82
C THR A 189 3.71 3.88 16.86
N VAL A 190 2.64 3.08 16.86
CA VAL A 190 1.45 3.36 16.04
C VAL A 190 0.78 4.65 16.47
N THR A 191 0.56 4.86 17.76
CA THR A 191 -0.01 6.11 18.29
C THR A 191 0.76 7.32 17.80
N ARG A 192 2.10 7.25 17.87
CA ARG A 192 2.99 8.35 17.47
C ARG A 192 3.05 8.58 15.96
N VAL A 193 3.09 7.52 15.16
CA VAL A 193 3.39 7.61 13.71
C VAL A 193 2.12 7.62 12.86
N CYS A 194 1.11 6.84 13.25
CA CYS A 194 -0.07 6.54 12.44
C CYS A 194 -1.39 6.94 13.12
N GLY A 195 -1.37 7.39 14.38
CA GLY A 195 -2.57 7.56 15.21
C GLY A 195 -3.67 8.40 14.56
N GLU A 196 -3.34 9.57 14.02
CA GLU A 196 -4.30 10.44 13.35
C GLU A 196 -4.92 9.79 12.10
N THR A 197 -4.10 9.10 11.30
CA THR A 197 -4.54 8.46 10.06
C THR A 197 -5.34 7.18 10.33
N MET A 198 -4.99 6.44 11.39
CA MET A 198 -5.81 5.34 11.88
C MET A 198 -7.15 5.83 12.40
N ALA A 199 -7.20 6.94 13.15
CA ALA A 199 -8.46 7.52 13.61
C ALA A 199 -9.34 8.00 12.43
N GLN A 200 -8.72 8.47 11.34
CA GLN A 200 -9.43 8.89 10.14
C GLN A 200 -10.04 7.71 9.36
N PHE A 201 -9.28 6.63 9.13
CA PHE A 201 -9.69 5.54 8.25
C PHE A 201 -10.21 4.29 8.96
N PHE A 202 -9.87 4.10 10.23
CA PHE A 202 -10.19 2.92 11.03
C PHE A 202 -10.53 3.30 12.49
N PRO A 203 -11.48 4.22 12.74
CA PRO A 203 -11.83 4.66 14.11
C PRO A 203 -12.32 3.51 15.00
N GLU A 204 -12.87 2.45 14.42
CA GLU A 204 -13.31 1.25 15.12
C GLU A 204 -12.19 0.28 15.51
N ALA A 205 -10.95 0.52 15.06
CA ALA A 205 -9.78 -0.33 15.35
C ALA A 205 -8.62 0.49 15.96
N PRO A 206 -8.80 1.02 17.19
CA PRO A 206 -7.82 1.90 17.83
C PRO A 206 -6.54 1.16 18.27
N ASN A 207 -6.57 -0.15 18.44
CA ASN A 207 -5.45 -0.99 18.88
C ASN A 207 -5.30 -2.24 17.99
N VAL A 208 -4.20 -2.97 18.20
CA VAL A 208 -3.82 -4.16 17.45
C VAL A 208 -4.90 -5.24 17.49
N LYS A 209 -5.50 -5.48 18.67
CA LYS A 209 -6.53 -6.50 18.85
C LYS A 209 -7.76 -6.19 18.00
N ASP A 210 -8.30 -4.97 18.12
CA ASP A 210 -9.47 -4.55 17.37
C ASP A 210 -9.21 -4.56 15.85
N ALA A 211 -7.99 -4.21 15.43
CA ALA A 211 -7.59 -4.25 14.02
C ALA A 211 -7.58 -5.68 13.43
N PHE A 212 -7.12 -6.66 14.21
CA PHE A 212 -7.16 -8.07 13.80
C PHE A 212 -8.58 -8.65 13.83
N GLU A 213 -9.40 -8.28 14.82
CA GLU A 213 -10.81 -8.66 14.86
C GLU A 213 -11.58 -8.10 13.65
N LEU A 214 -11.37 -6.83 13.31
CA LEU A 214 -11.99 -6.18 12.15
C LEU A 214 -11.61 -6.89 10.84
N HIS A 215 -10.32 -7.22 10.67
CA HIS A 215 -9.87 -7.93 9.48
C HIS A 215 -10.44 -9.36 9.42
N GLY A 216 -10.60 -10.04 10.56
CA GLY A 216 -11.21 -11.37 10.62
C GLY A 216 -12.68 -11.40 10.20
N ARG A 217 -13.42 -10.28 10.37
CA ARG A 217 -14.84 -10.19 9.99
C ARG A 217 -15.09 -10.20 8.49
N GLY A 218 -14.12 -9.76 7.67
CA GLY A 218 -14.22 -9.76 6.19
C GLY A 218 -13.80 -11.06 5.52
N GLU A 219 -13.59 -12.14 6.29
CA GLU A 219 -13.09 -13.43 5.79
C GLU A 219 -14.05 -14.61 5.95
N ASN A 220 -15.30 -14.34 6.37
CA ASN A 220 -16.39 -15.32 6.42
C ASN A 220 -17.21 -15.33 5.13
#